data_AF-A0A7Z7BUG9-F1
#
_entry.id   AF-A0A7Z7BUG9-F1
#
_cell.length_a   1.000
_cell.length_b   1.000
_cell.length_c   1.000
_cell.angle_alpha   90.00
_cell.angle_beta   90.00
_cell.angle_gamma   90.00
#
_symmetry.space_group_name_H-M   'P 1'
#
loop_
_entity.id
_entity.type
_entity.pdbx_description
1 polymer ?
#
loop_
_entity_poly.entity_id
_entity_poly.type
_entity_poly.pdbx_seq_one_letter_code
_entity_poly.pdbx_strand_id
1 'polypeptide(L)'
;MTRVDERTVPRSPLARGAAGDERDALGRARLDLGFNVATVAFIAFLLTLFGLNIAEYPLLGFTVTAWVLVAVTLVAALVLRFRLPDELPSWLFLGALGVWAAAVALDIAGTWPIGGAIVPLTAAAAVGPTLLLCVPVRPARDIVLATAVLGVVLAVVEIWRSLPNLQLLGPGLVTVAIAVAPPLVGVQIVRSLRTLVQLELDLVQVQSTVVSPGYAIGMLASEELARLDLAAERLLDGVATGRTALPLDEDTADAAASIATELRLHLIQGRRETWLYHAVTESALLGPSVTLTDPDGLAAGLNREQRDGLLTAVWLLISDPVRSGAGQPRTLTLDLTRPVGTYPRTANPGATMAIVISTSGVPRNGVDPAAWQAIRKVGRYVESFSGSTLRIEITTVSDTSAELV
;
A
#
# COMPACT_ATOMS: atom_id res chain seq x y z
N MET A 1 -1.59 34.20 -46.19
CA MET A 1 -2.03 34.63 -44.84
C MET A 1 -3.07 33.62 -44.37
N THR A 2 -2.75 32.86 -43.33
CA THR A 2 -3.63 32.42 -42.23
C THR A 2 -2.85 31.43 -41.38
N ARG A 3 -2.18 31.95 -40.34
CA ARG A 3 -1.67 31.16 -39.21
C ARG A 3 -2.89 30.61 -38.46
N VAL A 4 -2.86 29.31 -38.13
CA VAL A 4 -3.78 28.72 -37.15
C VAL A 4 -3.08 28.81 -35.80
N ASP A 5 -3.72 29.52 -34.86
CA ASP A 5 -3.32 29.72 -33.48
C ASP A 5 -3.37 28.40 -32.69
N GLU A 6 -2.20 27.93 -32.22
CA GLU A 6 -2.12 27.03 -31.06
C GLU A 6 -2.29 27.87 -29.78
N ARG A 7 -3.53 28.18 -29.43
CA ARG A 7 -3.87 28.75 -28.12
C ARG A 7 -4.53 27.71 -27.24
N THR A 8 -3.78 27.36 -26.19
CA THR A 8 -4.27 27.11 -24.83
C THR A 8 -5.35 26.05 -24.65
N VAL A 9 -4.94 24.78 -24.55
CA VAL A 9 -5.67 23.80 -23.74
C VAL A 9 -5.12 23.91 -22.31
N PRO A 10 -5.89 24.38 -21.30
CA PRO A 10 -5.49 24.26 -19.92
C PRO A 10 -5.47 22.77 -19.55
N ARG A 11 -4.28 22.18 -19.43
CA ARG A 11 -4.11 20.86 -18.83
C ARG A 11 -4.42 21.00 -17.34
N SER A 12 -5.66 20.67 -16.96
CA SER A 12 -6.05 20.70 -15.55
C SER A 12 -5.22 19.66 -14.76
N PRO A 13 -4.67 20.03 -13.60
CA PRO A 13 -3.97 19.08 -12.73
C PRO A 13 -4.91 18.05 -12.09
N LEU A 14 -6.23 18.27 -12.15
CA LEU A 14 -7.27 17.39 -11.60
C LEU A 14 -7.45 16.07 -12.39
N ALA A 15 -7.08 16.03 -13.66
CA ALA A 15 -7.24 14.83 -14.49
C ALA A 15 -6.28 13.68 -14.13
N ARG A 16 -5.15 13.98 -13.46
CA ARG A 16 -4.16 12.95 -13.07
C ARG A 16 -4.56 12.19 -11.81
N GLY A 17 -5.23 12.84 -10.86
CA GLY A 17 -5.81 12.16 -9.68
C GLY A 17 -6.98 11.25 -10.07
N ALA A 18 -7.85 11.71 -10.97
CA ALA A 18 -9.01 10.94 -11.44
C ALA A 18 -8.61 9.64 -12.16
N ALA A 19 -7.52 9.63 -12.93
CA ALA A 19 -7.04 8.43 -13.61
C ALA A 19 -6.44 7.38 -12.65
N GLY A 20 -5.91 7.81 -11.49
CA GLY A 20 -5.47 6.92 -10.41
C GLY A 20 -6.66 6.30 -9.69
N ASP A 21 -7.64 7.12 -9.32
CA ASP A 21 -8.89 6.66 -8.70
C ASP A 21 -9.67 5.68 -9.59
N GLU A 22 -9.70 5.91 -10.90
CA GLU A 22 -10.39 5.05 -11.86
C GLU A 22 -9.69 3.70 -12.03
N ARG A 23 -8.35 3.66 -11.98
CA ARG A 23 -7.57 2.42 -11.99
C ARG A 23 -7.74 1.64 -10.69
N ASP A 24 -7.75 2.32 -9.54
CA ASP A 24 -7.99 1.70 -8.24
C ASP A 24 -9.42 1.17 -8.10
N ALA A 25 -10.40 1.87 -8.66
CA ALA A 25 -11.79 1.41 -8.76
C ALA A 25 -11.91 0.17 -9.65
N LEU A 26 -11.24 0.17 -10.81
CA LEU A 26 -11.21 -0.99 -11.73
C LEU A 26 -10.49 -2.20 -11.11
N GLY A 27 -9.39 -1.98 -10.39
CA GLY A 27 -8.66 -3.02 -9.67
C GLY A 27 -9.51 -3.67 -8.59
N ARG A 28 -10.17 -2.86 -7.75
CA ARG A 28 -11.12 -3.33 -6.73
C ARG A 28 -12.29 -4.08 -7.34
N ALA A 29 -12.90 -3.55 -8.41
CA ALA A 29 -14.03 -4.18 -9.07
C ALA A 29 -13.70 -5.57 -9.65
N ARG A 30 -12.51 -5.73 -10.23
CA ARG A 30 -12.04 -7.03 -10.75
C ARG A 30 -11.77 -8.05 -9.65
N LEU A 31 -11.16 -7.62 -8.56
CA LEU A 31 -10.84 -8.47 -7.43
C LEU A 31 -12.12 -8.96 -6.72
N ASP A 32 -13.07 -8.06 -6.52
CA ASP A 32 -14.38 -8.38 -5.96
C ASP A 32 -15.14 -9.36 -6.89
N LEU A 33 -15.16 -9.13 -8.21
CA LEU A 33 -15.71 -10.09 -9.17
C LEU A 33 -15.07 -11.48 -9.03
N GLY A 34 -13.74 -11.55 -8.92
CA GLY A 34 -13.00 -12.80 -8.73
C GLY A 34 -13.43 -13.57 -7.47
N PHE A 35 -13.60 -12.88 -6.34
CA PHE A 35 -14.08 -13.52 -5.10
C PHE A 35 -15.53 -13.98 -5.19
N ASN A 36 -16.40 -13.23 -5.86
CA ASN A 36 -17.79 -13.66 -6.07
C ASN A 36 -17.85 -14.92 -6.93
N VAL A 37 -17.10 -14.97 -8.04
CA VAL A 37 -17.04 -16.15 -8.92
C VAL A 37 -16.48 -17.35 -8.16
N ALA A 38 -15.38 -17.18 -7.42
CA ALA A 38 -14.81 -18.24 -6.60
C ALA A 38 -15.80 -18.76 -5.55
N THR A 39 -16.48 -17.84 -4.85
CA THR A 39 -17.51 -18.19 -3.86
C THR A 39 -18.60 -19.05 -4.47
N VAL A 40 -19.20 -18.60 -5.58
CA VAL A 40 -20.26 -19.34 -6.28
C VAL A 40 -19.75 -20.71 -6.77
N ALA A 41 -18.53 -20.79 -7.31
CA ALA A 41 -17.94 -22.04 -7.76
C ALA A 41 -17.74 -23.05 -6.62
N PHE A 42 -17.21 -22.63 -5.47
CA PHE A 42 -17.05 -23.50 -4.30
C PHE A 42 -18.39 -23.95 -3.72
N ILE A 43 -19.35 -23.04 -3.62
CA ILE A 43 -20.71 -23.35 -3.15
C ILE A 43 -21.38 -24.34 -4.09
N ALA A 44 -21.27 -24.15 -5.41
CA ALA A 44 -21.84 -25.07 -6.40
C ALA A 44 -21.16 -26.46 -6.35
N PHE A 45 -19.84 -26.50 -6.16
CA PHE A 45 -19.09 -27.75 -5.97
C PHE A 45 -19.59 -28.52 -4.73
N LEU A 46 -19.70 -27.85 -3.58
CA LEU A 46 -20.19 -28.45 -2.34
C LEU A 46 -21.67 -28.86 -2.42
N LEU A 47 -22.50 -28.09 -3.13
CA LEU A 47 -23.89 -28.44 -3.39
C LEU A 47 -24.01 -29.66 -4.30
N THR A 48 -23.12 -29.79 -5.29
CA THR A 48 -23.04 -31.00 -6.13
C THR A 48 -22.64 -32.21 -5.29
N LEU A 49 -21.64 -32.06 -4.39
CA LEU A 49 -21.25 -33.11 -3.46
C LEU A 49 -22.40 -33.50 -2.52
N PHE A 50 -23.19 -32.53 -2.04
CA PHE A 50 -24.41 -32.79 -1.28
C PHE A 50 -25.42 -33.62 -2.08
N GLY A 51 -25.72 -33.20 -3.31
CA GLY A 51 -26.67 -33.89 -4.19
C GLY A 51 -26.26 -35.32 -4.52
N LEU A 52 -24.97 -35.57 -4.72
CA LEU A 52 -24.44 -36.92 -4.99
C LEU A 52 -24.57 -37.86 -3.78
N ASN A 53 -24.57 -37.32 -2.55
CA ASN A 53 -24.66 -38.11 -1.32
C ASN A 53 -26.04 -38.02 -0.65
N ILE A 54 -27.05 -37.46 -1.33
CA ILE A 54 -28.34 -37.08 -0.71
C ILE A 54 -29.04 -38.25 -0.01
N ALA A 55 -28.93 -39.47 -0.56
CA ALA A 55 -29.56 -40.67 -0.02
C ALA A 55 -28.88 -41.20 1.25
N GLU A 56 -27.66 -40.75 1.56
CA GLU A 56 -26.87 -41.21 2.70
C GLU A 56 -27.07 -40.33 3.95
N TYR A 57 -27.71 -39.15 3.82
CA TYR A 57 -27.94 -38.24 4.95
C TYR A 57 -29.02 -38.78 5.89
N PRO A 58 -28.70 -39.03 7.18
CA PRO A 58 -29.64 -39.61 8.13
C PRO A 58 -30.79 -38.66 8.49
N LEU A 59 -30.51 -37.35 8.57
CA LEU A 59 -31.48 -36.31 8.91
C LEU A 59 -31.46 -35.18 7.86
N LEU A 60 -31.83 -35.54 6.63
CA LEU A 60 -31.79 -34.67 5.45
C LEU A 60 -32.45 -33.29 5.66
N GLY A 61 -33.54 -33.21 6.43
CA GLY A 61 -34.23 -31.94 6.70
C GLY A 61 -33.35 -30.86 7.33
N PHE A 62 -32.43 -31.24 8.22
CA PHE A 62 -31.52 -30.27 8.85
C PHE A 62 -30.46 -29.74 7.87
N THR A 63 -29.82 -30.62 7.10
CA THR A 63 -28.84 -30.22 6.09
C THR A 63 -29.47 -29.39 4.96
N VAL A 64 -30.70 -29.71 4.53
CA VAL A 64 -31.44 -28.88 3.57
C VAL A 64 -31.69 -27.49 4.14
N THR A 65 -32.09 -27.40 5.42
CA THR A 65 -32.29 -26.11 6.09
C THR A 65 -30.99 -25.32 6.19
N ALA A 66 -29.87 -25.97 6.49
CA ALA A 66 -28.55 -25.35 6.49
C ALA A 66 -28.19 -24.76 5.10
N TRP A 67 -28.42 -25.52 4.03
CA TRP A 67 -28.21 -25.06 2.66
C TRP A 67 -29.11 -23.87 2.30
N VAL A 68 -30.36 -23.86 2.74
CA VAL A 68 -31.27 -22.71 2.54
C VAL A 68 -30.70 -21.46 3.23
N LEU A 69 -30.19 -21.56 4.46
CA LEU A 69 -29.57 -20.43 5.15
C LEU A 69 -28.33 -19.90 4.39
N VAL A 70 -27.46 -20.80 3.92
CA VAL A 70 -26.30 -20.43 3.10
C VAL A 70 -26.73 -19.76 1.79
N ALA A 71 -27.74 -20.28 1.10
CA ALA A 71 -28.25 -19.72 -0.14
C ALA A 71 -28.89 -18.34 0.08
N VAL A 72 -29.69 -18.17 1.14
CA VAL A 72 -30.31 -16.89 1.49
C VAL A 72 -29.25 -15.84 1.79
N THR A 73 -28.23 -16.18 2.57
CA THR A 73 -27.13 -15.24 2.87
C THR A 73 -26.30 -14.89 1.64
N LEU A 74 -26.04 -15.85 0.74
CA LEU A 74 -25.38 -15.60 -0.54
C LEU A 74 -26.17 -14.62 -1.41
N VAL A 75 -27.46 -14.87 -1.61
CA VAL A 75 -28.33 -13.99 -2.40
C VAL A 75 -28.43 -12.61 -1.76
N ALA A 76 -28.61 -12.55 -0.44
CA ALA A 76 -28.64 -11.30 0.29
C ALA A 76 -27.34 -10.51 0.09
N ALA A 77 -26.17 -11.15 0.20
CA ALA A 77 -24.89 -10.49 -0.02
C ALA A 77 -24.74 -9.96 -1.45
N LEU A 78 -25.11 -10.75 -2.46
CA LEU A 78 -25.04 -10.34 -3.88
C LEU A 78 -25.98 -9.18 -4.20
N VAL A 79 -27.19 -9.15 -3.62
CA VAL A 79 -28.16 -8.06 -3.83
C VAL A 79 -27.78 -6.80 -3.05
N LEU A 80 -27.39 -6.96 -1.78
CA LEU A 80 -27.11 -5.85 -0.89
C LEU A 80 -25.81 -5.13 -1.25
N ARG A 81 -24.90 -5.80 -1.99
CA ARG A 81 -23.64 -5.23 -2.49
C ARG A 81 -23.83 -3.93 -3.28
N PHE A 82 -24.88 -3.80 -4.07
CA PHE A 82 -25.16 -2.57 -4.84
C PHE A 82 -25.75 -1.42 -4.00
N ARG A 83 -26.07 -1.68 -2.72
CA ARG A 83 -26.74 -0.72 -1.84
C ARG A 83 -25.96 -0.40 -0.57
N LEU A 84 -24.87 -1.11 -0.30
CA LEU A 84 -24.03 -0.88 0.87
C LEU A 84 -22.96 0.18 0.59
N PRO A 85 -22.56 0.95 1.61
CA PRO A 85 -21.36 1.79 1.55
C PRO A 85 -20.09 0.93 1.41
N ASP A 86 -18.95 1.57 1.14
CA ASP A 86 -17.65 0.92 0.92
C ASP A 86 -17.20 -0.05 2.03
N GLU A 87 -17.75 0.08 3.24
CA GLU A 87 -17.50 -0.84 4.37
C GLU A 87 -18.79 -1.46 4.91
N LEU A 88 -18.73 -2.76 5.24
CA LEU A 88 -19.87 -3.48 5.79
C LEU A 88 -20.08 -3.10 7.29
N PRO A 89 -21.28 -2.69 7.73
CA PRO A 89 -21.56 -2.35 9.13
C PRO A 89 -21.47 -3.54 10.09
N SER A 90 -20.78 -3.42 11.25
CA SER A 90 -20.49 -4.52 12.21
C SER A 90 -21.67 -5.40 12.60
N TRP A 91 -22.84 -4.80 12.80
CA TRP A 91 -24.06 -5.54 13.14
C TRP A 91 -24.54 -6.47 12.02
N LEU A 92 -24.40 -6.09 10.74
CA LEU A 92 -24.76 -6.94 9.60
C LEU A 92 -23.85 -8.17 9.53
N PHE A 93 -22.55 -7.98 9.79
CA PHE A 93 -21.60 -9.09 9.79
C PHE A 93 -21.84 -10.03 10.97
N LEU A 94 -22.10 -9.50 12.17
CA LEU A 94 -22.46 -10.33 13.32
C LEU A 94 -23.77 -11.09 13.07
N GLY A 95 -24.75 -10.46 12.40
CA GLY A 95 -25.97 -11.13 11.96
C GLY A 95 -25.70 -12.27 10.98
N ALA A 96 -24.86 -12.03 9.96
CA ALA A 96 -24.44 -13.06 9.01
C ALA A 96 -23.69 -14.21 9.69
N LEU A 97 -22.75 -13.91 10.60
CA LEU A 97 -22.05 -14.91 11.42
C LEU A 97 -23.04 -15.75 12.25
N GLY A 98 -24.06 -15.14 12.83
CA GLY A 98 -25.11 -15.85 13.57
C GLY A 98 -25.89 -16.83 12.69
N VAL A 99 -26.27 -16.40 11.48
CA VAL A 99 -26.95 -17.27 10.50
C VAL A 99 -26.05 -18.41 10.04
N TRP A 100 -24.78 -18.13 9.77
CA TRP A 100 -23.81 -19.15 9.37
C TRP A 100 -23.49 -20.14 10.49
N ALA A 101 -23.40 -19.68 11.74
CA ALA A 101 -23.25 -20.56 12.90
C ALA A 101 -24.44 -21.50 13.06
N ALA A 102 -25.66 -21.01 12.83
CA ALA A 102 -26.86 -21.85 12.80
C ALA A 102 -26.82 -22.87 11.64
N ALA A 103 -26.38 -22.46 10.45
CA ALA A 103 -26.19 -23.38 9.32
C ALA A 103 -25.17 -24.49 9.64
N VAL A 104 -24.04 -24.15 10.24
CA VAL A 104 -23.02 -25.12 10.68
C VAL A 104 -23.60 -26.08 11.70
N ALA A 105 -24.30 -25.59 12.73
CA ALA A 105 -24.92 -26.42 13.75
C ALA A 105 -25.98 -27.37 13.17
N LEU A 106 -26.82 -26.88 12.24
CA LEU A 106 -27.82 -27.69 11.55
C LEU A 106 -27.18 -28.77 10.68
N ASP A 107 -26.10 -28.46 9.96
CA ASP A 107 -25.43 -29.44 9.10
C ASP A 107 -24.72 -30.52 9.93
N ILE A 108 -24.08 -30.15 11.05
CA ILE A 108 -23.50 -31.11 12.00
C ILE A 108 -24.58 -32.02 12.57
N ALA A 109 -25.74 -31.48 12.97
CA ALA A 109 -26.85 -32.26 13.47
C ALA A 109 -27.45 -33.17 12.37
N GLY A 110 -27.55 -32.68 11.14
CA GLY A 110 -28.07 -33.40 9.98
C GLY A 110 -27.21 -34.57 9.53
N THR A 111 -25.89 -34.46 9.74
CA THR A 111 -24.86 -35.44 9.34
C THR A 111 -24.33 -36.27 10.49
N TRP A 112 -24.94 -36.16 11.69
CA TRP A 112 -24.52 -36.93 12.84
C TRP A 112 -24.64 -38.43 12.54
N PRO A 113 -23.60 -39.24 12.81
CA PRO A 113 -23.54 -40.63 12.32
C PRO A 113 -24.50 -41.54 13.10
N ILE A 114 -25.77 -41.52 12.73
CA ILE A 114 -26.80 -42.43 13.22
C ILE A 114 -26.70 -43.71 12.39
N GLY A 115 -26.29 -44.82 13.01
CA GLY A 115 -26.12 -46.11 12.32
C GLY A 115 -24.81 -46.30 11.55
N GLY A 116 -23.82 -45.41 11.74
CA GLY A 116 -22.46 -45.58 11.22
C GLY A 116 -22.20 -45.05 9.81
N ALA A 117 -23.20 -44.51 9.12
CA ALA A 117 -23.02 -43.79 7.86
C ALA A 117 -22.35 -42.43 8.12
N ILE A 118 -21.30 -42.11 7.37
CA ILE A 118 -20.52 -40.88 7.53
C ILE A 118 -20.53 -40.12 6.23
N VAL A 119 -21.14 -38.95 6.28
CA VAL A 119 -21.42 -38.10 5.12
C VAL A 119 -20.69 -36.76 5.30
N PRO A 120 -20.17 -36.14 4.23
CA PRO A 120 -19.45 -34.87 4.32
C PRO A 120 -20.32 -33.71 4.85
N LEU A 121 -19.71 -32.82 5.65
CA LEU A 121 -20.31 -31.59 6.18
C LEU A 121 -20.35 -30.48 5.10
N THR A 122 -21.17 -30.70 4.06
CA THR A 122 -21.14 -29.88 2.83
C THR A 122 -21.63 -28.43 3.04
N ALA A 123 -22.71 -28.22 3.81
CA ALA A 123 -23.24 -26.88 4.05
C ALA A 123 -22.37 -26.11 5.05
N ALA A 124 -21.83 -26.80 6.08
CA ALA A 124 -20.90 -26.19 7.02
C ALA A 124 -19.59 -25.77 6.34
N ALA A 125 -19.09 -26.60 5.41
CA ALA A 125 -17.91 -26.24 4.62
C ALA A 125 -18.17 -25.04 3.68
N ALA A 126 -19.40 -24.88 3.19
CA ALA A 126 -19.78 -23.78 2.29
C ALA A 126 -19.76 -22.40 2.98
N VAL A 127 -19.85 -22.35 4.30
CA VAL A 127 -19.70 -21.11 5.08
C VAL A 127 -18.33 -20.46 4.84
N GLY A 128 -17.28 -21.27 4.72
CA GLY A 128 -15.92 -20.78 4.44
C GLY A 128 -15.85 -19.92 3.17
N PRO A 129 -16.20 -20.45 2.00
CA PRO A 129 -16.36 -19.69 0.77
C PRO A 129 -17.30 -18.48 0.91
N THR A 130 -18.41 -18.54 1.66
CA THR A 130 -19.25 -17.33 1.84
C THR A 130 -18.54 -16.17 2.53
N LEU A 131 -17.54 -16.44 3.38
CA LEU A 131 -16.73 -15.38 4.00
C LEU A 131 -15.89 -14.59 2.97
N LEU A 132 -15.60 -15.15 1.78
CA LEU A 132 -14.92 -14.42 0.70
C LEU A 132 -15.69 -13.18 0.25
N LEU A 133 -17.03 -13.20 0.32
CA LEU A 133 -17.87 -12.06 -0.02
C LEU A 133 -17.62 -10.86 0.91
N CYS A 134 -17.14 -11.14 2.13
CA CYS A 134 -16.84 -10.10 3.12
C CYS A 134 -15.39 -9.60 3.03
N VAL A 135 -14.49 -10.32 2.36
CA VAL A 135 -13.04 -9.99 2.34
C VAL A 135 -12.73 -8.57 1.84
N PRO A 136 -13.35 -8.05 0.75
CA PRO A 136 -13.04 -6.70 0.26
C PRO A 136 -13.56 -5.58 1.17
N VAL A 137 -14.61 -5.84 1.93
CA VAL A 137 -15.42 -4.83 2.66
C VAL A 137 -15.27 -4.92 4.18
N ARG A 138 -14.37 -5.79 4.66
CA ARG A 138 -14.13 -6.01 6.09
C ARG A 138 -12.66 -5.99 6.49
N PRO A 139 -12.37 -5.63 7.75
CA PRO A 139 -11.04 -5.80 8.31
C PRO A 139 -10.59 -7.26 8.24
N ALA A 140 -9.34 -7.47 7.79
CA ALA A 140 -8.71 -8.80 7.69
C ALA A 140 -8.78 -9.59 9.01
N ARG A 141 -8.70 -8.91 10.16
CA ARG A 141 -8.74 -9.53 11.49
C ARG A 141 -10.05 -10.26 11.74
N ASP A 142 -11.17 -9.66 11.36
CA ASP A 142 -12.52 -10.22 11.59
C ASP A 142 -12.72 -11.49 10.75
N ILE A 143 -12.26 -11.46 9.50
CA ILE A 143 -12.34 -12.63 8.59
C ILE A 143 -11.44 -13.76 9.08
N VAL A 144 -10.20 -13.46 9.48
CA VAL A 144 -9.27 -14.47 10.00
C VAL A 144 -9.83 -15.10 11.28
N LEU A 145 -10.40 -14.30 12.19
CA LEU A 145 -10.99 -14.80 13.43
C LEU A 145 -12.22 -15.69 13.14
N ALA A 146 -13.14 -15.24 12.29
CA ALA A 146 -14.31 -16.03 11.89
C ALA A 146 -13.90 -17.35 11.24
N THR A 147 -12.92 -17.30 10.35
CA THR A 147 -12.39 -18.49 9.66
C THR A 147 -11.68 -19.44 10.63
N ALA A 148 -10.90 -18.91 11.57
CA ALA A 148 -10.22 -19.71 12.58
C ALA A 148 -11.24 -20.42 13.49
N VAL A 149 -12.28 -19.72 13.94
CA VAL A 149 -13.36 -20.32 14.73
C VAL A 149 -14.07 -21.42 13.94
N LEU A 150 -14.45 -21.15 12.67
CA LEU A 150 -15.05 -22.16 11.80
C LEU A 150 -14.15 -23.40 11.65
N GLY A 151 -12.86 -23.17 11.35
CA GLY A 151 -11.87 -24.23 11.18
C GLY A 151 -11.69 -25.08 12.44
N VAL A 152 -11.61 -24.46 13.62
CA VAL A 152 -11.52 -25.17 14.90
C VAL A 152 -12.77 -26.00 15.15
N VAL A 153 -13.96 -25.44 14.93
CA VAL A 153 -15.23 -26.17 15.12
C VAL A 153 -15.29 -27.38 14.19
N LEU A 154 -15.02 -27.21 12.90
CA LEU A 154 -15.04 -28.31 11.93
C LEU A 154 -13.97 -29.36 12.24
N ALA A 155 -12.75 -28.94 12.61
CA ALA A 155 -11.68 -29.86 12.96
C ALA A 155 -12.04 -30.70 14.19
N VAL A 156 -12.58 -30.09 15.24
CA VAL A 156 -13.02 -30.81 16.45
C VAL A 156 -14.11 -31.82 16.12
N VAL A 157 -15.10 -31.42 15.31
CA VAL A 157 -16.20 -32.30 14.88
C VAL A 157 -15.67 -33.47 14.06
N GLU A 158 -14.82 -33.24 13.07
CA GLU A 158 -14.31 -34.33 12.21
C GLU A 158 -13.34 -35.25 12.97
N ILE A 159 -12.52 -34.72 13.87
CA ILE A 159 -11.69 -35.55 14.77
C ILE A 159 -12.59 -36.47 15.60
N TRP A 160 -13.66 -35.92 16.19
CA TRP A 160 -14.59 -36.71 16.99
C TRP A 160 -15.28 -37.80 16.16
N ARG A 161 -15.78 -37.45 14.96
CA ARG A 161 -16.41 -38.41 14.03
C ARG A 161 -15.45 -39.50 13.55
N SER A 162 -14.15 -39.21 13.50
CA SER A 162 -13.11 -40.16 13.06
C SER A 162 -12.58 -41.09 14.17
N LEU A 163 -12.93 -40.88 15.44
CA LEU A 163 -12.45 -41.74 16.55
C LEU A 163 -12.73 -43.24 16.34
N PRO A 164 -13.87 -43.66 15.76
CA PRO A 164 -14.12 -45.09 15.49
C PRO A 164 -13.30 -45.64 14.31
N ASN A 165 -12.89 -44.81 13.35
CA ASN A 165 -12.09 -45.22 12.19
C ASN A 165 -11.25 -44.04 11.66
N LEU A 166 -9.94 -44.09 11.93
CA LEU A 166 -8.99 -43.03 11.57
C LEU A 166 -8.88 -42.78 10.05
N GLN A 167 -9.26 -43.73 9.19
CA GLN A 167 -9.21 -43.53 7.73
C GLN A 167 -10.14 -42.40 7.26
N LEU A 168 -11.16 -42.06 8.06
CA LEU A 168 -12.12 -41.00 7.79
C LEU A 168 -11.57 -39.59 8.05
N LEU A 169 -10.43 -39.50 8.74
CA LEU A 169 -9.80 -38.23 9.06
C LEU A 169 -9.29 -37.52 7.81
N GLY A 170 -8.84 -38.26 6.79
CA GLY A 170 -8.40 -37.70 5.50
C GLY A 170 -9.47 -36.86 4.81
N PRO A 171 -10.63 -37.44 4.44
CA PRO A 171 -11.76 -36.70 3.88
C PRO A 171 -12.25 -35.55 4.77
N GLY A 172 -12.31 -35.74 6.09
CA GLY A 172 -12.70 -34.66 7.03
C GLY A 172 -11.74 -33.47 7.01
N LEU A 173 -10.43 -33.72 6.94
CA LEU A 173 -9.42 -32.65 6.78
C LEU A 173 -9.56 -31.91 5.45
N VAL A 174 -9.94 -32.60 4.37
CA VAL A 174 -10.21 -31.95 3.08
C VAL A 174 -11.42 -31.02 3.19
N THR A 175 -12.49 -31.44 3.86
CA THR A 175 -13.66 -30.58 4.15
C THR A 175 -13.27 -29.32 4.93
N VAL A 176 -12.45 -29.48 5.97
CA VAL A 176 -11.94 -28.35 6.78
C VAL A 176 -11.07 -27.43 5.91
N ALA A 177 -10.20 -27.99 5.06
CA ALA A 177 -9.34 -27.22 4.18
C ALA A 177 -10.13 -26.40 3.15
N ILE A 178 -11.18 -26.98 2.56
CA ILE A 178 -12.08 -26.28 1.63
C ILE A 178 -12.80 -25.11 2.33
N ALA A 179 -13.17 -25.28 3.61
CA ALA A 179 -13.80 -24.21 4.38
C ALA A 179 -12.81 -23.08 4.74
N VAL A 180 -11.58 -23.42 5.13
CA VAL A 180 -10.64 -22.47 5.72
C VAL A 180 -9.73 -21.80 4.68
N ALA A 181 -9.27 -22.53 3.67
CA ALA A 181 -8.26 -22.02 2.75
C ALA A 181 -8.74 -20.84 1.90
N PRO A 182 -9.94 -20.86 1.27
CA PRO A 182 -10.38 -19.76 0.41
C PRO A 182 -10.40 -18.39 1.13
N PRO A 183 -11.07 -18.20 2.28
CA PRO A 183 -11.10 -16.90 2.95
C PRO A 183 -9.71 -16.42 3.41
N LEU A 184 -8.82 -17.31 3.87
CA LEU A 184 -7.46 -16.93 4.26
C LEU A 184 -6.64 -16.47 3.06
N VAL A 185 -6.73 -17.19 1.94
CA VAL A 185 -6.08 -16.81 0.68
C VAL A 185 -6.62 -15.47 0.19
N GLY A 186 -7.94 -15.27 0.24
CA GLY A 186 -8.58 -14.00 -0.10
C GLY A 186 -8.05 -12.82 0.73
N VAL A 187 -7.96 -12.98 2.06
CA VAL A 187 -7.38 -11.97 2.97
C VAL A 187 -5.94 -11.66 2.60
N GLN A 188 -5.13 -12.69 2.31
CA GLN A 188 -3.73 -12.49 1.95
C GLN A 188 -3.59 -11.73 0.62
N ILE A 189 -4.42 -12.04 -0.38
CA ILE A 189 -4.44 -11.34 -1.67
C ILE A 189 -4.76 -9.84 -1.47
N VAL A 190 -5.83 -9.52 -0.72
CA VAL A 190 -6.20 -8.12 -0.45
C VAL A 190 -5.12 -7.39 0.33
N ARG A 191 -4.54 -8.03 1.35
CA ARG A 191 -3.44 -7.44 2.12
C ARG A 191 -2.24 -7.13 1.23
N SER A 192 -1.87 -8.06 0.35
CA SER A 192 -0.74 -7.91 -0.55
C SER A 192 -0.99 -6.78 -1.56
N LEU A 193 -2.20 -6.70 -2.11
CA LEU A 193 -2.59 -5.62 -3.01
C LEU A 193 -2.56 -4.26 -2.30
N ARG A 194 -3.10 -4.15 -1.07
CA ARG A 194 -3.06 -2.90 -0.30
C ARG A 194 -1.63 -2.44 -0.03
N THR A 195 -0.74 -3.37 0.34
CA THR A 195 0.67 -3.06 0.51
C THR A 195 1.28 -2.57 -0.80
N LEU A 196 1.02 -3.25 -1.92
CA LEU A 196 1.54 -2.83 -3.24
C LEU A 196 1.05 -1.44 -3.64
N VAL A 197 -0.24 -1.15 -3.49
CA VAL A 197 -0.81 0.17 -3.79
C VAL A 197 -0.20 1.26 -2.90
N GLN A 198 -0.03 0.98 -1.60
CA GLN A 198 0.64 1.92 -0.69
C GLN A 198 2.09 2.19 -1.10
N LEU A 199 2.82 1.16 -1.52
CA LEU A 199 4.19 1.30 -2.04
C LEU A 199 4.21 2.11 -3.33
N GLU A 200 3.27 1.88 -4.24
CA GLU A 200 3.21 2.59 -5.52
C GLU A 200 2.81 4.06 -5.35
N LEU A 201 1.86 4.34 -4.46
CA LEU A 201 1.47 5.71 -4.11
C LEU A 201 2.63 6.50 -3.48
N ASP A 202 3.35 5.88 -2.54
CA ASP A 202 4.53 6.50 -1.93
C ASP A 202 5.64 6.70 -2.98
N LEU A 203 5.89 5.72 -3.86
CA LEU A 203 6.83 5.89 -4.97
C LEU A 203 6.45 7.06 -5.89
N VAL A 204 5.18 7.19 -6.27
CA VAL A 204 4.69 8.28 -7.13
C VAL A 204 4.84 9.64 -6.43
N GLN A 205 4.54 9.71 -5.14
CA GLN A 205 4.75 10.92 -4.34
C GLN A 205 6.23 11.31 -4.34
N VAL A 206 7.13 10.36 -4.08
CA VAL A 206 8.56 10.63 -4.04
C VAL A 206 9.12 10.94 -5.43
N GLN A 207 8.63 10.30 -6.50
CA GLN A 207 9.01 10.64 -7.88
C GLN A 207 8.58 12.05 -8.29
N SER A 208 7.54 12.62 -7.66
CA SER A 208 7.14 14.01 -7.93
C SER A 208 8.20 15.02 -7.48
N THR A 209 9.03 14.71 -6.47
CA THR A 209 10.11 15.59 -6.00
C THR A 209 11.29 15.63 -6.97
N VAL A 210 11.49 14.59 -7.80
CA VAL A 210 12.53 14.55 -8.83
C VAL A 210 12.36 15.66 -9.88
N VAL A 211 11.10 16.06 -10.13
CA VAL A 211 10.75 17.13 -11.09
C VAL A 211 10.74 18.52 -10.42
N SER A 212 10.81 18.58 -9.10
CA SER A 212 10.89 19.84 -8.36
C SER A 212 12.27 20.51 -8.54
N PRO A 213 12.38 21.85 -8.36
CA PRO A 213 13.66 22.54 -8.40
C PRO A 213 14.68 21.93 -7.42
N GLY A 214 15.99 22.05 -7.69
CA GLY A 214 17.03 21.39 -6.89
C GLY A 214 16.96 21.69 -5.38
N TYR A 215 16.54 22.91 -5.05
CA TYR A 215 16.08 23.32 -3.72
C TYR A 215 14.58 23.55 -3.78
N ALA A 216 13.84 22.93 -2.87
CA ALA A 216 12.40 23.05 -2.82
C ALA A 216 11.97 23.24 -1.37
N ILE A 217 10.78 23.79 -1.19
CA ILE A 217 10.09 23.78 0.09
C ILE A 217 9.23 22.51 0.07
N GLY A 218 9.34 21.71 1.13
CA GLY A 218 8.58 20.46 1.28
C GLY A 218 7.07 20.65 1.11
N MET A 219 6.34 19.60 0.75
CA MET A 219 4.91 19.70 0.42
C MET A 219 4.10 20.34 1.55
N LEU A 220 4.35 19.95 2.80
CA LEU A 220 3.70 20.51 3.99
C LEU A 220 4.12 21.97 4.26
N ALA A 221 5.39 22.30 4.04
CA ALA A 221 5.89 23.66 4.20
C ALA A 221 5.43 24.58 3.06
N SER A 222 5.08 24.03 1.89
CA SER A 222 4.50 24.74 0.75
C SER A 222 3.04 25.12 1.02
N GLU A 223 2.26 24.22 1.63
CA GLU A 223 0.91 24.54 2.11
C GLU A 223 0.93 25.62 3.20
N GLU A 224 1.88 25.54 4.13
CA GLU A 224 2.10 26.54 5.16
C GLU A 224 2.50 27.90 4.56
N LEU A 225 3.43 27.91 3.59
CA LEU A 225 3.83 29.11 2.87
C LEU A 225 2.64 29.72 2.09
N ALA A 226 1.83 28.90 1.43
CA ALA A 226 0.64 29.37 0.72
C ALA A 226 -0.41 29.96 1.68
N ARG A 227 -0.55 29.40 2.89
CA ARG A 227 -1.41 29.96 3.93
C ARG A 227 -0.89 31.32 4.41
N LEU A 228 0.42 31.44 4.63
CA LEU A 228 1.07 32.69 5.03
C LEU A 228 0.99 33.76 3.93
N ASP A 229 1.17 33.37 2.67
CA ASP A 229 1.06 34.25 1.52
C ASP A 229 -0.37 34.79 1.37
N LEU A 230 -1.38 33.92 1.49
CA LEU A 230 -2.78 34.32 1.51
C LEU A 230 -3.12 35.24 2.69
N ALA A 231 -2.52 35.00 3.87
CA ALA A 231 -2.68 35.88 5.03
C ALA A 231 -2.06 37.26 4.77
N ALA A 232 -0.89 37.31 4.16
CA ALA A 232 -0.23 38.55 3.76
C ALA A 232 -1.04 39.31 2.69
N GLU A 233 -1.54 38.61 1.68
CA GLU A 233 -2.37 39.17 0.60
C GLU A 233 -3.65 39.78 1.17
N ARG A 234 -4.34 39.08 2.09
CA ARG A 234 -5.54 39.60 2.76
C ARG A 234 -5.27 40.85 3.58
N LEU A 235 -4.12 40.89 4.28
CA LEU A 235 -3.73 42.05 5.07
C LEU A 235 -3.44 43.26 4.14
N LEU A 236 -2.71 43.04 3.05
CA LEU A 236 -2.41 44.08 2.05
C LEU A 236 -3.67 44.55 1.32
N ASP A 237 -4.59 43.65 0.96
CA ASP A 237 -5.89 43.97 0.35
C ASP A 237 -6.79 44.76 1.30
N GLY A 238 -6.75 44.44 2.60
CA GLY A 238 -7.43 45.22 3.65
C GLY A 238 -6.97 46.68 3.70
N VAL A 239 -5.65 46.91 3.61
CA VAL A 239 -5.06 48.26 3.53
C VAL A 239 -5.43 48.95 2.22
N ALA A 240 -5.30 48.25 1.08
CA ALA A 240 -5.57 48.81 -0.24
C ALA A 240 -7.04 49.23 -0.43
N THR A 241 -7.98 48.49 0.15
CA THR A 241 -9.42 48.78 0.11
C THR A 241 -9.88 49.75 1.20
N GLY A 242 -8.98 50.20 2.08
CA GLY A 242 -9.28 51.10 3.19
C GLY A 242 -10.09 50.47 4.34
N ARG A 243 -10.24 49.14 4.35
CA ARG A 243 -10.84 48.38 5.46
C ARG A 243 -9.93 48.38 6.69
N THR A 244 -8.62 48.41 6.47
CA THR A 244 -7.59 48.55 7.50
C THR A 244 -7.05 49.97 7.42
N ALA A 245 -7.26 50.76 8.48
CA ALA A 245 -6.79 52.14 8.52
C ALA A 245 -5.27 52.20 8.72
N LEU A 246 -4.63 53.23 8.14
CA LEU A 246 -3.24 53.57 8.41
C LEU A 246 -3.21 54.84 9.30
N PRO A 247 -2.32 54.91 10.32
CA PRO A 247 -1.36 53.89 10.73
C PRO A 247 -2.04 52.63 11.31
N LEU A 248 -1.39 51.47 11.16
CA LEU A 248 -1.88 50.20 11.67
C LEU A 248 -2.03 50.28 13.21
N ASP A 249 -3.08 49.67 13.74
CA ASP A 249 -3.19 49.38 15.16
C ASP A 249 -2.13 48.35 15.60
N GLU A 250 -1.84 48.34 16.90
CA GLU A 250 -0.77 47.54 17.51
C GLU A 250 -0.97 46.03 17.24
N ASP A 251 -2.19 45.52 17.39
CA ASP A 251 -2.51 44.10 17.15
C ASP A 251 -2.28 43.70 15.69
N THR A 252 -2.70 44.53 14.73
CA THR A 252 -2.52 44.27 13.30
C THR A 252 -1.05 44.42 12.87
N ALA A 253 -0.32 45.36 13.47
CA ALA A 253 1.11 45.53 13.24
C ALA A 253 1.93 44.32 13.73
N ASP A 254 1.58 43.79 14.90
CA ASP A 254 2.21 42.59 15.46
C ASP A 254 1.92 41.35 14.60
N ALA A 255 0.68 41.17 14.13
CA ALA A 255 0.32 40.10 13.21
C ALA A 255 1.06 40.20 11.86
N ALA A 256 1.24 41.42 11.32
CA ALA A 256 2.02 41.63 10.12
C ALA A 256 3.51 41.28 10.33
N ALA A 257 4.06 41.64 11.49
CA ALA A 257 5.45 41.33 11.85
C ALA A 257 5.68 39.83 12.02
N SER A 258 4.71 39.09 12.59
CA SER A 258 4.81 37.63 12.73
C SER A 258 4.76 36.94 11.37
N ILE A 259 3.80 37.29 10.50
CA ILE A 259 3.69 36.75 9.13
C ILE A 259 4.99 37.01 8.34
N ALA A 260 5.54 38.23 8.41
CA ALA A 260 6.78 38.56 7.73
C ALA A 260 7.99 37.76 8.25
N THR A 261 8.03 37.50 9.56
CA THR A 261 9.09 36.69 10.18
C THR A 261 8.99 35.22 9.74
N GLU A 262 7.79 34.66 9.76
CA GLU A 262 7.54 33.26 9.36
C GLU A 262 7.80 33.04 7.87
N LEU A 263 7.39 33.96 7.00
CA LEU A 263 7.72 33.94 5.57
C LEU A 263 9.24 33.97 5.36
N ARG A 264 9.96 34.84 6.08
CA ARG A 264 11.43 34.92 5.99
C ARG A 264 12.09 33.61 6.42
N LEU A 265 11.63 33.00 7.51
CA LEU A 265 12.17 31.72 7.99
C LEU A 265 11.94 30.60 6.97
N HIS A 266 10.73 30.46 6.43
CA HIS A 266 10.41 29.45 5.42
C HIS A 266 11.21 29.65 4.12
N LEU A 267 11.41 30.89 3.67
CA LEU A 267 12.24 31.20 2.51
C LEU A 267 13.73 30.90 2.75
N ILE A 268 14.24 31.06 3.98
CA ILE A 268 15.61 30.68 4.33
C ILE A 268 15.75 29.15 4.38
N GLN A 269 14.77 28.45 4.96
CA GLN A 269 14.76 27.00 5.07
C GLN A 269 14.67 26.31 3.70
N GLY A 270 13.82 26.83 2.80
CA GLY A 270 13.72 26.38 1.42
C GLY A 270 15.00 26.55 0.58
N ARG A 271 16.01 27.29 1.06
CA ARG A 271 17.34 27.39 0.42
C ARG A 271 18.38 26.41 0.98
N ARG A 272 18.02 25.62 2.00
CA ARG A 272 18.91 24.64 2.63
C ARG A 272 18.47 23.20 2.39
N GLU A 273 17.17 22.99 2.21
CA GLU A 273 16.60 21.65 2.00
C GLU A 273 16.60 21.30 0.50
N THR A 274 17.16 20.15 0.16
CA THR A 274 17.23 19.66 -1.22
C THR A 274 16.03 18.79 -1.56
N TRP A 275 15.76 18.59 -2.85
CA TRP A 275 14.71 17.64 -3.30
C TRP A 275 14.85 16.24 -2.66
N LEU A 276 16.08 15.79 -2.43
CA LEU A 276 16.40 14.48 -1.84
C LEU A 276 16.06 14.43 -0.35
N TYR A 277 16.24 15.55 0.36
CA TYR A 277 15.81 15.67 1.75
C TYR A 277 14.29 15.50 1.89
N HIS A 278 13.52 16.17 1.04
CA HIS A 278 12.06 16.04 1.02
C HIS A 278 11.61 14.65 0.57
N ALA A 279 12.23 14.10 -0.48
CA ALA A 279 11.98 12.74 -0.94
C ALA A 279 12.12 11.70 0.18
N VAL A 280 13.15 11.83 1.01
CA VAL A 280 13.41 10.90 2.12
C VAL A 280 12.50 11.16 3.31
N THR A 281 12.40 12.42 3.77
CA THR A 281 11.70 12.75 5.01
C THR A 281 10.18 12.69 4.89
N GLU A 282 9.61 13.00 3.72
CA GLU A 282 8.16 12.98 3.49
C GLU A 282 7.63 11.61 3.05
N SER A 283 8.52 10.70 2.65
CA SER A 283 8.16 9.32 2.30
C SER A 283 7.87 8.49 3.55
N ALA A 284 6.75 7.79 3.53
CA ALA A 284 6.40 6.88 4.61
C ALA A 284 7.33 5.65 4.68
N LEU A 285 7.94 5.29 3.55
CA LEU A 285 8.85 4.14 3.45
C LEU A 285 10.32 4.53 3.66
N LEU A 286 10.78 5.61 3.03
CA LEU A 286 12.18 6.04 3.09
C LEU A 286 12.50 6.70 4.44
N GLY A 287 11.59 7.51 5.00
CA GLY A 287 11.87 8.27 6.23
C GLY A 287 12.32 7.42 7.41
N PRO A 288 11.65 6.29 7.73
CA PRO A 288 12.07 5.40 8.82
C PRO A 288 13.33 4.57 8.52
N SER A 289 13.68 4.42 7.24
CA SER A 289 14.67 3.42 6.78
C SER A 289 15.95 4.04 6.22
N VAL A 290 15.92 5.34 5.87
CA VAL A 290 17.02 6.08 5.26
C VAL A 290 17.51 7.18 6.18
N THR A 291 18.80 7.17 6.47
CA THR A 291 19.48 8.33 7.07
C THR A 291 20.26 9.07 5.99
N LEU A 292 19.84 10.31 5.68
CA LEU A 292 20.46 11.18 4.69
C LEU A 292 21.44 12.16 5.37
N THR A 293 22.65 12.25 4.83
CA THR A 293 23.66 13.25 5.18
C THR A 293 24.03 14.02 3.91
N ASP A 294 23.59 15.27 3.79
CA ASP A 294 23.92 16.19 2.69
C ASP A 294 24.14 17.62 3.23
N PRO A 295 25.23 17.88 3.98
CA PRO A 295 25.45 19.15 4.66
C PRO A 295 25.68 20.33 3.68
N ASP A 296 26.20 20.03 2.49
CA ASP A 296 26.55 21.00 1.46
C ASP A 296 25.43 21.21 0.42
N GLY A 297 24.29 20.50 0.55
CA GLY A 297 23.18 20.56 -0.40
C GLY A 297 23.54 20.07 -1.81
N LEU A 298 24.47 19.11 -1.92
CA LEU A 298 24.99 18.61 -3.19
C LEU A 298 23.91 17.94 -4.04
N ALA A 299 22.89 17.36 -3.41
CA ALA A 299 21.78 16.73 -4.13
C ALA A 299 21.07 17.70 -5.09
N ALA A 300 21.02 19.00 -4.77
CA ALA A 300 20.42 20.02 -5.64
C ALA A 300 21.11 20.11 -7.01
N GLY A 301 22.43 19.85 -7.07
CA GLY A 301 23.23 19.92 -8.30
C GLY A 301 23.10 18.71 -9.24
N LEU A 302 22.33 17.68 -8.86
CA LEU A 302 22.07 16.54 -9.73
C LEU A 302 21.09 16.91 -10.85
N ASN A 303 21.34 16.45 -12.06
CA ASN A 303 20.40 16.61 -13.18
C ASN A 303 19.21 15.65 -13.04
N ARG A 304 18.14 15.86 -13.81
CA ARG A 304 16.90 15.09 -13.70
C ARG A 304 17.08 13.57 -13.81
N GLU A 305 17.95 13.10 -14.71
CA GLU A 305 18.20 11.67 -14.91
C GLU A 305 18.96 11.06 -13.72
N GLN A 306 19.92 11.80 -13.16
CA GLN A 306 20.64 11.42 -11.94
C GLN A 306 19.73 11.40 -10.72
N ARG A 307 18.83 12.39 -10.58
CA ARG A 307 17.82 12.44 -9.51
C ARG A 307 16.89 11.22 -9.58
N ASP A 308 16.35 10.92 -10.76
CA ASP A 308 15.51 9.73 -11.01
C ASP A 308 16.24 8.41 -10.70
N GLY A 309 17.48 8.29 -11.20
CA GLY A 309 18.32 7.12 -10.97
C GLY A 309 18.65 6.91 -9.50
N LEU A 310 19.01 7.97 -8.77
CA LEU A 310 19.37 7.89 -7.35
C LEU A 310 18.16 7.48 -6.52
N LEU A 311 17.02 8.11 -6.77
CA LEU A 311 15.80 7.82 -6.04
C LEU A 311 15.32 6.39 -6.30
N THR A 312 15.29 5.97 -7.57
CA THR A 312 14.90 4.60 -7.95
C THR A 312 15.85 3.57 -7.34
N ALA A 313 17.15 3.84 -7.29
CA ALA A 313 18.12 2.96 -6.65
C ALA A 313 17.88 2.82 -5.15
N VAL A 314 17.74 3.94 -4.42
CA VAL A 314 17.45 3.96 -2.99
C VAL A 314 16.15 3.23 -2.69
N TRP A 315 15.12 3.48 -3.50
CA TRP A 315 13.83 2.81 -3.38
C TRP A 315 13.95 1.29 -3.55
N LEU A 316 14.58 0.80 -4.63
CA LEU A 316 14.71 -0.63 -4.90
C LEU A 316 15.57 -1.37 -3.85
N LEU A 317 16.57 -0.69 -3.28
CA LEU A 317 17.40 -1.27 -2.22
C LEU A 317 16.60 -1.55 -0.94
N ILE A 318 15.56 -0.75 -0.66
CA ILE A 318 14.72 -0.86 0.54
C ILE A 318 13.44 -1.65 0.29
N SER A 319 12.81 -1.47 -0.88
CA SER A 319 11.44 -1.92 -1.16
C SER A 319 11.30 -3.38 -1.56
N ASP A 320 12.38 -4.14 -1.81
CA ASP A 320 12.31 -5.55 -2.22
C ASP A 320 11.54 -6.41 -1.19
N PRO A 321 10.27 -6.78 -1.49
CA PRO A 321 9.39 -7.46 -0.55
C PRO A 321 9.49 -8.99 -0.65
N VAL A 322 10.12 -9.52 -1.70
CA VAL A 322 10.06 -10.95 -2.06
C VAL A 322 10.98 -11.80 -1.17
N ARG A 323 11.94 -11.18 -0.48
CA ARG A 323 12.94 -11.89 0.35
C ARG A 323 12.93 -11.56 1.84
N SER A 324 11.88 -10.88 2.31
CA SER A 324 11.67 -10.52 3.72
C SER A 324 11.31 -11.69 4.65
N GLY A 325 11.55 -12.94 4.22
CA GLY A 325 11.43 -14.13 5.06
C GLY A 325 12.44 -14.19 6.22
N ALA A 326 13.42 -13.28 6.23
CA ALA A 326 14.28 -13.01 7.38
C ALA A 326 13.96 -11.60 7.89
N GLY A 327 13.25 -11.50 9.02
CA GLY A 327 12.74 -10.27 9.62
C GLY A 327 13.80 -9.29 10.15
N GLN A 328 14.81 -8.94 9.35
CA GLN A 328 15.72 -7.85 9.65
C GLN A 328 15.27 -6.58 8.92
N PRO A 329 15.05 -5.47 9.64
CA PRO A 329 14.79 -4.18 9.00
C PRO A 329 16.02 -3.80 8.16
N ARG A 330 15.77 -3.45 6.89
CA ARG A 330 16.82 -2.88 6.02
C ARG A 330 16.96 -1.41 6.37
N THR A 331 18.18 -0.99 6.67
CA THR A 331 18.51 0.43 6.87
C THR A 331 19.54 0.85 5.85
N LEU A 332 19.38 2.06 5.33
CA LEU A 332 20.23 2.65 4.31
C LEU A 332 20.78 3.99 4.81
N THR A 333 22.09 4.16 4.73
CA THR A 333 22.75 5.45 4.96
C THR A 333 23.12 6.04 3.61
N LEU A 334 22.69 7.26 3.33
CA LEU A 334 23.01 7.99 2.11
C LEU A 334 23.84 9.22 2.46
N ASP A 335 25.10 9.23 2.03
CA ASP A 335 26.04 10.30 2.35
C ASP A 335 26.53 10.96 1.05
N LEU A 336 26.33 12.28 0.94
CA LEU A 336 26.74 13.09 -0.20
C LEU A 336 27.86 14.00 0.25
N THR A 337 29.05 13.82 -0.34
CA THR A 337 30.24 14.60 0.01
C THR A 337 31.00 15.05 -1.24
N ARG A 338 31.77 16.12 -1.10
CA ARG A 338 32.77 16.47 -2.13
C ARG A 338 33.96 15.52 -1.99
N PRO A 339 34.51 14.97 -3.08
CA PRO A 339 35.62 14.05 -2.99
C PRO A 339 36.85 14.74 -2.41
N VAL A 340 37.46 14.14 -1.38
CA VAL A 340 38.68 14.66 -0.76
C VAL A 340 39.89 14.03 -1.47
N GLY A 341 40.40 14.67 -2.53
CA GLY A 341 41.59 14.20 -3.24
C GLY A 341 41.79 14.74 -4.67
N THR A 342 42.97 14.49 -5.23
CA THR A 342 43.37 14.91 -6.59
C THR A 342 42.77 13.99 -7.64
N TYR A 343 41.51 14.20 -8.01
CA TYR A 343 40.91 13.50 -9.16
C TYR A 343 41.57 13.97 -10.47
N PRO A 344 41.71 13.10 -11.48
CA PRO A 344 42.24 13.51 -12.77
C PRO A 344 41.40 14.67 -13.30
N ARG A 345 42.10 15.78 -13.53
CA ARG A 345 41.65 17.13 -13.91
C ARG A 345 40.43 17.10 -14.85
N THR A 346 39.23 16.98 -14.30
CA THR A 346 38.01 17.38 -14.99
C THR A 346 37.98 18.90 -15.01
N ALA A 347 37.43 19.49 -16.07
CA ALA A 347 37.48 20.94 -16.31
C ALA A 347 36.79 21.78 -15.21
N ASN A 348 36.07 21.15 -14.28
CA ASN A 348 35.47 21.78 -13.09
C ASN A 348 35.61 20.87 -11.85
N PRO A 349 36.69 21.00 -11.06
CA PRO A 349 36.87 20.25 -9.80
C PRO A 349 35.73 20.48 -8.80
N GLY A 350 35.09 21.66 -8.85
CA GLY A 350 33.96 22.02 -7.99
C GLY A 350 32.64 21.34 -8.35
N ALA A 351 32.58 20.62 -9.48
CA ALA A 351 31.39 19.93 -9.97
C ALA A 351 31.38 18.43 -9.64
N THR A 352 32.48 17.84 -9.17
CA THR A 352 32.49 16.41 -8.85
C THR A 352 31.95 16.18 -7.43
N MET A 353 31.05 15.21 -7.25
CA MET A 353 30.56 14.75 -5.95
C MET A 353 30.69 13.24 -5.80
N ALA A 354 30.87 12.78 -4.57
CA ALA A 354 30.85 11.38 -4.17
C ALA A 354 29.56 11.10 -3.40
N ILE A 355 28.82 10.09 -3.84
CA ILE A 355 27.60 9.61 -3.19
C ILE A 355 27.90 8.22 -2.66
N VAL A 356 27.80 8.05 -1.35
CA VAL A 356 28.04 6.78 -0.67
C VAL A 356 26.70 6.24 -0.17
N ILE A 357 26.33 5.08 -0.67
CA ILE A 357 25.16 4.33 -0.22
C ILE A 357 25.67 3.15 0.59
N SER A 358 25.37 3.08 1.88
CA SER A 358 25.64 1.89 2.69
C SER A 358 24.33 1.28 3.15
N THR A 359 24.14 -0.01 2.91
CA THR A 359 22.91 -0.75 3.26
C THR A 359 23.26 -1.92 4.15
N SER A 360 22.48 -2.15 5.20
CA SER A 360 22.59 -3.31 6.07
C SER A 360 21.39 -4.24 5.89
N GLY A 361 21.63 -5.55 5.96
CA GLY A 361 20.59 -6.57 5.79
C GLY A 361 20.31 -6.95 4.33
N VAL A 362 21.19 -6.54 3.40
CA VAL A 362 21.11 -6.91 1.98
C VAL A 362 22.02 -8.11 1.71
N PRO A 363 21.50 -9.28 1.30
CA PRO A 363 22.34 -10.42 0.95
C PRO A 363 23.17 -10.15 -0.30
N ARG A 364 24.36 -10.76 -0.41
CA ARG A 364 25.32 -10.53 -1.54
C ARG A 364 24.70 -10.67 -2.94
N ASN A 365 23.80 -11.62 -3.12
CA ASN A 365 23.08 -11.87 -4.39
C ASN A 365 21.62 -11.35 -4.34
N GLY A 366 21.37 -10.36 -3.48
CA GLY A 366 20.04 -9.84 -3.16
C GLY A 366 19.61 -8.61 -3.93
N VAL A 367 20.53 -7.95 -4.63
CA VAL A 367 20.24 -6.70 -5.32
C VAL A 367 19.66 -6.98 -6.70
N ASP A 368 18.48 -6.42 -6.96
CA ASP A 368 17.80 -6.49 -8.25
C ASP A 368 18.66 -5.87 -9.37
N PRO A 369 18.82 -6.52 -10.54
CA PRO A 369 19.37 -5.91 -11.74
C PRO A 369 18.86 -4.49 -12.04
N ALA A 370 17.58 -4.20 -11.77
CA ALA A 370 17.00 -2.87 -11.97
C ALA A 370 17.65 -1.80 -11.07
N ALA A 371 18.03 -2.15 -9.84
CA ALA A 371 18.71 -1.24 -8.93
C ALA A 371 20.10 -0.85 -9.48
N TRP A 372 20.83 -1.82 -10.06
CA TRP A 372 22.11 -1.55 -10.71
C TRP A 372 21.99 -0.66 -11.94
N GLN A 373 20.92 -0.81 -12.72
CA GLN A 373 20.65 0.09 -13.86
C GLN A 373 20.33 1.50 -13.38
N ALA A 374 19.57 1.65 -12.30
CA ALA A 374 19.28 2.94 -11.70
C ALA A 374 20.55 3.63 -11.17
N ILE A 375 21.43 2.90 -10.48
CA ILE A 375 22.74 3.40 -10.01
C ILE A 375 23.60 3.91 -11.17
N ARG A 376 23.60 3.21 -12.31
CA ARG A 376 24.38 3.63 -13.50
C ARG A 376 23.94 4.96 -14.10
N LYS A 377 22.67 5.33 -13.96
CA LYS A 377 22.17 6.66 -14.38
C LYS A 377 22.77 7.79 -13.54
N VAL A 378 23.10 7.51 -12.27
CA VAL A 378 23.64 8.50 -11.35
C VAL A 378 25.09 8.83 -11.66
N GLY A 379 25.92 7.81 -11.90
CA GLY A 379 27.35 8.00 -12.15
C GLY A 379 28.13 6.69 -12.20
N ARG A 380 29.46 6.80 -12.17
CA ARG A 380 30.35 5.62 -12.11
C ARG A 380 30.36 5.11 -10.68
N TYR A 381 30.15 3.81 -10.50
CA TYR A 381 30.07 3.22 -9.17
C TYR A 381 31.12 2.13 -8.94
N VAL A 382 31.51 1.97 -7.67
CA VAL A 382 32.28 0.84 -7.16
C VAL A 382 31.49 0.23 -6.01
N GLU A 383 31.41 -1.09 -5.96
CA GLU A 383 30.74 -1.82 -4.90
C GLU A 383 31.75 -2.55 -4.01
N SER A 384 31.43 -2.63 -2.72
CA SER A 384 32.17 -3.42 -1.76
C SER A 384 31.21 -4.08 -0.78
N PHE A 385 31.48 -5.33 -0.43
CA PHE A 385 30.68 -6.11 0.52
C PHE A 385 31.51 -6.45 1.75
N SER A 386 31.12 -5.91 2.89
CA SER A 386 31.70 -6.25 4.19
C SER A 386 30.64 -6.90 5.07
N GLY A 387 30.73 -8.22 5.27
CA GLY A 387 29.72 -8.99 6.00
C GLY A 387 28.33 -8.90 5.34
N SER A 388 27.36 -8.39 6.09
CA SER A 388 25.97 -8.14 5.68
C SER A 388 25.72 -6.70 5.21
N THR A 389 26.79 -5.93 5.00
CA THR A 389 26.73 -4.54 4.58
C THR A 389 27.23 -4.39 3.15
N LEU A 390 26.37 -3.84 2.28
CA LEU A 390 26.72 -3.45 0.93
C LEU A 390 27.00 -1.95 0.92
N ARG A 391 28.21 -1.58 0.52
CA ARG A 391 28.63 -0.19 0.32
C ARG A 391 28.85 0.06 -1.17
N ILE A 392 28.16 1.06 -1.69
CA ILE A 392 28.20 1.50 -3.08
C ILE A 392 28.72 2.94 -3.07
N GLU A 393 29.83 3.17 -3.74
CA GLU A 393 30.42 4.50 -3.88
C GLU A 393 30.25 4.96 -5.32
N ILE A 394 29.53 6.04 -5.52
CA ILE A 394 29.20 6.60 -6.82
C ILE A 394 29.94 7.93 -6.97
N THR A 395 30.76 8.04 -8.01
CA THR A 395 31.36 9.32 -8.43
C THR A 395 30.52 9.90 -9.56
N THR A 396 30.06 11.13 -9.38
CA THR A 396 29.27 11.84 -10.39
C THR A 396 29.69 13.31 -10.51
N VAL A 397 29.22 13.96 -11.58
CA VAL A 397 29.50 15.36 -11.87
C VAL A 397 28.17 16.11 -11.90
N SER A 398 28.03 17.14 -11.06
CA SER A 398 26.91 18.09 -11.07
C SER A 398 26.97 18.95 -12.30
N ASP A 399 25.84 19.11 -12.98
CA ASP A 399 25.69 20.12 -14.03
C ASP A 399 24.83 21.27 -13.50
N THR A 400 25.45 22.17 -12.73
CA THR A 400 24.81 23.38 -12.19
C THR A 400 24.38 24.39 -13.26
N SER A 401 24.63 24.12 -14.54
CA SER A 401 24.41 25.06 -15.65
C SER A 401 22.96 25.07 -16.18
N ALA A 402 22.11 24.14 -15.75
CA ALA A 402 20.80 23.90 -16.37
C ALA A 402 19.60 24.63 -15.72
N GLU A 403 19.73 25.22 -14.54
CA GLU A 403 18.63 25.92 -13.83
C GLU A 403 18.67 27.46 -13.94
N LEU A 404 19.57 28.03 -14.76
CA LEU A 404 19.71 29.49 -14.96
C LEU A 404 19.06 30.04 -16.24
N VAL A 405 18.11 29.31 -16.85
CA VAL A 405 17.35 29.78 -18.04
C VAL A 405 15.86 29.84 -17.75
#